data_AF-A0A7X8BHN3-F1
#
_entry.id   AF-A0A7X8BHN3-F1
#
_cell.length_a   1.000
_cell.length_b   1.000
_cell.length_c   1.000
_cell.angle_alpha   90.00
_cell.angle_beta   90.00
_cell.angle_gamma   90.00
#
_symmetry.space_group_name_H-M   'P 1'
#
loop_
_entity.id
_entity.type
_entity.pdbx_description
1 polymer ?
#
loop_
_entity_poly.entity_id
_entity_poly.type
_entity_poly.pdbx_seq_one_letter_code
_entity_poly.pdbx_strand_id
1 'polypeptide(L)'
;MVEAEPPRRLDPKREAVLWGLLAEGDERAREELILGYRSLVFWLARKLQVSPSRFPDLVQEGTLALITAVDHFDRKRNTKF
;
A
#
# COMPACT_ATOMS: atom_id res chain seq x y z
N MET A 1 8.20 -23.89 3.49
CA MET A 1 8.22 -22.49 3.02
C MET A 1 6.77 -22.09 2.81
N VAL A 2 6.23 -21.17 3.61
CA VAL A 2 4.84 -20.72 3.40
C VAL A 2 4.90 -19.63 2.33
N GLU A 3 4.44 -19.94 1.11
CA GLU A 3 4.28 -18.93 0.08
C GLU A 3 3.29 -17.87 0.59
N ALA A 4 3.72 -16.60 0.62
CA ALA A 4 2.84 -15.52 1.02
C ALA A 4 1.77 -15.32 -0.06
N GLU A 5 0.49 -15.51 0.30
CA GLU A 5 -0.64 -15.24 -0.58
C GLU A 5 -0.52 -13.84 -1.18
N PRO A 6 -0.83 -13.67 -2.48
CA PRO A 6 -0.73 -12.38 -3.15
C PRO A 6 -1.61 -11.36 -2.42
N PRO A 7 -1.17 -10.09 -2.35
CA PRO A 7 -1.89 -9.06 -1.62
C PRO A 7 -3.29 -8.88 -2.21
N ARG A 8 -4.27 -8.65 -1.33
CA ARG A 8 -5.63 -8.30 -1.74
C ARG A 8 -5.53 -6.97 -2.48
N ARG A 9 -5.93 -6.97 -3.75
CA ARG A 9 -5.93 -5.79 -4.60
C ARG A 9 -7.25 -5.03 -4.42
N LEU A 10 -7.15 -3.71 -4.46
CA LEU A 10 -8.33 -2.85 -4.64
C LEU A 10 -8.98 -3.16 -6.00
N ASP A 11 -10.30 -3.02 -6.07
CA ASP A 11 -10.99 -3.07 -7.35
C ASP A 11 -10.47 -1.92 -8.24
N PRO A 12 -10.07 -2.18 -9.51
CA PRO A 12 -9.46 -1.15 -10.35
C PRO A 12 -10.34 0.08 -10.59
N LYS A 13 -11.67 -0.08 -10.62
CA LYS A 13 -12.58 1.07 -10.77
C LYS A 13 -12.64 1.87 -9.49
N ARG A 14 -12.73 1.20 -8.33
CA ARG A 14 -12.71 1.86 -7.02
C ARG A 14 -11.38 2.58 -6.79
N GLU A 15 -10.26 1.93 -7.09
CA GLU A 15 -8.92 2.51 -7.04
C GLU A 15 -8.86 3.79 -7.86
N ALA A 16 -9.36 3.76 -9.11
CA ALA A 16 -9.35 4.93 -9.96
C ALA A 16 -10.18 6.11 -9.42
N VAL A 17 -11.30 5.82 -8.76
CA VAL A 17 -12.16 6.82 -8.09
C VAL A 17 -11.46 7.40 -6.87
N LEU A 18 -10.89 6.57 -6.00
CA LEU A 18 -10.20 7.01 -4.78
C LEU A 18 -9.04 7.95 -5.09
N TRP A 19 -8.24 7.59 -6.09
CA TRP A 19 -7.15 8.45 -6.54
C TRP A 19 -7.63 9.76 -7.18
N GLY A 20 -8.85 9.81 -7.70
CA GLY A 20 -9.47 11.05 -8.19
C GLY A 20 -9.88 11.96 -7.03
N LEU A 21 -10.58 11.39 -6.05
CA LEU A 21 -10.99 12.08 -4.82
C LEU A 21 -9.79 12.59 -4.01
N LEU A 22 -8.71 11.80 -3.92
CA LEU A 22 -7.48 12.23 -3.27
C LEU A 22 -6.86 13.45 -3.96
N ALA A 23 -6.92 13.52 -5.30
CA ALA A 23 -6.44 14.69 -6.04
C ALA A 23 -7.28 15.95 -5.79
N GLU A 24 -8.53 15.79 -5.34
CA GLU A 24 -9.42 16.85 -4.90
C GLU A 24 -9.25 17.21 -3.40
N GLY A 25 -8.39 16.48 -2.68
CA GLY A 25 -8.11 16.70 -1.26
C GLY A 25 -8.96 15.87 -0.28
N ASP A 26 -9.61 14.80 -0.74
CA ASP A 26 -10.39 13.91 0.12
C ASP A 26 -9.48 13.00 0.99
N GLU A 27 -9.39 13.33 2.28
CA GLU A 27 -8.61 12.56 3.25
C GLU A 27 -9.18 11.15 3.49
N ARG A 28 -10.49 10.92 3.32
CA ARG A 28 -11.05 9.56 3.45
C ARG A 28 -10.61 8.69 2.29
N ALA A 29 -10.51 9.28 1.10
CA ALA A 29 -9.98 8.56 -0.07
C ALA A 29 -8.51 8.15 0.14
N ARG A 30 -7.72 9.01 0.79
CA ARG A 30 -6.35 8.71 1.22
C ARG A 30 -6.29 7.50 2.16
N GLU A 31 -7.10 7.51 3.22
CA GLU A 31 -7.18 6.42 4.18
C GLU A 31 -7.58 5.09 3.52
N GLU A 32 -8.59 5.13 2.63
CA GLU A 32 -9.03 3.94 1.89
C GLU A 32 -7.92 3.37 0.99
N LEU A 33 -7.12 4.22 0.34
CA LEU A 33 -5.97 3.77 -0.46
C LEU A 33 -4.91 3.10 0.43
N ILE A 34 -4.53 3.72 1.54
CA ILE A 34 -3.55 3.16 2.49
C ILE A 34 -4.03 1.79 3.01
N LEU A 35 -5.29 1.69 3.42
CA LEU A 35 -5.87 0.43 3.92
C LEU A 35 -5.94 -0.64 2.83
N GLY A 36 -6.25 -0.25 1.59
CA GLY A 36 -6.28 -1.15 0.44
C GLY A 36 -4.93 -1.77 0.12
N TYR A 37 -3.85 -1.00 0.21
CA TYR A 37 -2.49 -1.48 -0.06
C TYR A 37 -1.77 -2.05 1.16
N ARG A 38 -2.35 -1.97 2.37
CA ARG A 38 -1.73 -2.52 3.60
C ARG A 38 -1.26 -3.96 3.45
N SER A 39 -2.03 -4.82 2.75
CA SER A 39 -1.67 -6.23 2.56
C SER A 39 -0.37 -6.42 1.74
N LEU A 40 -0.03 -5.45 0.87
CA LEU A 40 1.23 -5.44 0.11
C LEU A 40 2.44 -5.32 1.03
N VAL A 41 2.36 -4.51 2.10
CA VAL A 41 3.44 -4.34 3.08
C VAL A 41 3.78 -5.66 3.74
N PHE A 42 2.77 -6.40 4.21
CA PHE A 42 2.98 -7.72 4.82
C PHE A 42 3.56 -8.72 3.83
N TRP A 43 3.07 -8.69 2.58
CA TRP A 43 3.57 -9.58 1.53
C TRP A 43 5.05 -9.30 1.20
N LEU A 44 5.45 -8.03 1.07
CA LEU A 44 6.83 -7.63 0.86
C LEU A 44 7.71 -8.00 2.07
N ALA A 45 7.27 -7.69 3.29
CA ALA A 45 8.02 -8.01 4.51
C ALA A 45 8.29 -9.51 4.65
N ARG A 46 7.33 -10.36 4.28
CA ARG A 46 7.49 -11.83 4.28
C ARG A 46 8.54 -12.32 3.28
N LYS A 47 8.68 -11.63 2.15
CA LYS A 47 9.67 -11.97 1.12
C LYS A 47 11.10 -11.65 1.51
N LEU A 48 11.30 -10.69 2.42
CA LEU A 48 12.63 -10.26 2.86
C LEU A 48 13.28 -11.21 3.87
N GLN A 49 12.57 -12.28 4.30
CA GLN A 49 13.09 -13.35 5.18
C GLN A 49 13.82 -12.84 6.44
N VAL A 50 13.34 -11.73 7.02
CA VAL A 50 13.92 -11.17 8.26
C VAL A 50 13.65 -12.06 9.46
N SER A 51 14.46 -11.90 10.52
CA SER A 51 14.21 -12.61 11.79
C SER A 51 12.83 -12.27 12.34
N PRO A 52 12.15 -13.19 13.05
CA PRO A 52 10.84 -12.94 13.64
C PRO A 52 10.80 -11.69 14.54
N SER A 53 11.91 -11.39 15.21
CA SER A 53 12.06 -10.20 16.06
C SER A 53 12.05 -8.87 15.28
N ARG A 54 12.51 -8.86 14.02
CA ARG A 54 12.58 -7.65 13.17
C ARG A 54 11.37 -7.50 12.26
N PHE A 55 10.55 -8.54 12.14
CA PHE A 55 9.37 -8.52 11.27
C PHE A 55 8.37 -7.41 11.64
N PRO A 56 8.04 -7.16 12.93
CA PRO A 56 7.14 -6.07 13.31
C PRO A 56 7.70 -4.71 12.88
N ASP A 57 8.98 -4.45 13.11
CA ASP A 57 9.63 -3.18 12.77
C ASP A 57 9.61 -2.94 11.25
N LEU A 58 9.93 -3.98 10.47
CA LEU A 58 9.88 -3.91 9.02
C LEU A 58 8.48 -3.61 8.49
N VAL A 59 7.45 -4.19 9.10
CA VAL A 59 6.06 -3.89 8.74
C VAL A 59 5.69 -2.45 9.08
N GLN A 60 6.16 -1.92 10.21
CA GLN A 60 5.91 -0.53 10.59
C GLN A 60 6.59 0.45 9.63
N GLU A 61 7.87 0.24 9.34
CA GLU A 61 8.63 1.04 8.36
C GLU A 61 7.99 0.98 6.96
N GLY A 62 7.60 -0.23 6.52
CA GLY A 62 6.90 -0.40 5.25
C GLY A 62 5.52 0.27 5.22
N THR A 63 4.83 0.37 6.36
CA THR A 63 3.56 1.09 6.46
C THR A 63 3.78 2.60 6.36
N LEU A 64 4.82 3.15 7.01
CA LEU A 64 5.18 4.57 6.87
C LEU A 64 5.58 4.91 5.44
N ALA A 65 6.35 4.03 4.79
CA ALA A 65 6.70 4.16 3.39
C ALA A 65 5.46 4.11 2.47
N LEU A 66 4.50 3.22 2.76
CA LEU A 66 3.23 3.16 2.02
C LEU A 66 2.45 4.47 2.13
N ILE A 67 2.32 5.01 3.35
CA ILE A 67 1.62 6.28 3.59
C ILE A 67 2.28 7.39 2.75
N THR A 68 3.60 7.50 2.84
CA THR A 68 4.35 8.51 2.08
C THR A 68 4.23 8.30 0.56
N ALA A 69 4.21 7.04 0.10
CA ALA A 69 4.03 6.72 -1.31
C ALA A 69 2.65 7.15 -1.81
N VAL A 70 1.59 6.94 -1.02
CA VAL A 70 0.22 7.42 -1.37
C VAL A 70 0.21 8.94 -1.46
N ASP A 71 0.85 9.64 -0.52
CA ASP A 71 0.86 11.10 -0.46
C ASP A 71 1.54 11.76 -1.66
N HIS A 72 2.55 11.08 -2.22
CA HIS A 72 3.38 11.62 -3.30
C HIS A 72 3.12 10.96 -4.66
N PHE A 73 2.12 10.08 -4.76
CA PHE A 73 1.85 9.36 -6.00
C PHE A 73 1.27 10.28 -7.07
N ASP A 74 2.01 10.45 -8.16
CA ASP A 74 1.57 11.20 -9.33
C ASP A 74 1.00 10.28 -10.41
N ARG A 75 -0.33 10.21 -10.48
CA ARG A 75 -1.04 9.42 -11.52
C ARG A 75 -0.74 9.86 -12.94
N LYS A 76 -0.30 11.10 -13.17
CA LYS A 76 -0.01 11.62 -14.53
C LYS A 76 1.16 10.88 -15.18
N ARG A 77 1.96 10.17 -14.39
CA ARG A 77 3.06 9.32 -14.88
C ARG A 77 2.60 8.03 -15.56
N ASN A 78 1.29 7.76 -15.64
CA ASN A 78 0.70 6.57 -16.29
C ASN A 78 1.33 5.25 -15.83
N THR A 79 1.71 5.19 -14.55
CA THR A 79 2.20 3.98 -13.88
C THR A 79 1.12 3.49 -12.92
N LYS A 80 1.10 2.18 -12.67
CA LYS A 80 0.29 1.62 -11.60
C LYS A 80 1.00 1.89 -10.27
N PHE A 81 0.21 2.10 -9.23
CA PHE A 81 0.70 2.04 -7.87
C PHE A 81 1.13 0.60 -7.52
#